data_AF-A0AA96U5B9-F1
#
_entry.id   AF-A0AA96U5B9-F1
#
_cell.length_a   1.000
_cell.length_b   1.000
_cell.length_c   1.000
_cell.angle_alpha   90.00
_cell.angle_beta   90.00
_cell.angle_gamma   90.00
#
_symmetry.space_group_name_H-M   'P 1'
#
loop_
_entity.id
_entity.type
_entity.pdbx_description
1 polymer ?
#
loop_
_entity_poly.entity_id
_entity_poly.type
_entity_poly.pdbx_seq_one_letter_code
_entity_poly.pdbx_strand_id
1 'polypeptide(L)'
;MFELRRAPRALAIAALCLAALGVQAEEVENKLDNPKPLPDDVSLPLPCGGEMVMRYVYILASGSLDDREISLGYPFSEGEPGYKQSFISGYRRDFINGQFTVDDLAPAWRKTIAPLLPKTDKSTPLKPMMYFIGKYEVTQRQYDQVMSQAQSLASGEPAPACEAQEGMAGRLPKVKLSRFEAERFAAVYSAWLMKYHRDLLPISGRSKDSEDGGVGFVRLPTEVEWEFAARGGQAVSRQELEGRLFPRRVEGAESDGPLADWAVFNQVAGGTGQAARLMPIGTKLPNPIGMFDVIGNAAEMVQESFQLVHAGRRQGTYGGFVAKGGNYLEGEGTLFTGMRREYPLFAADGTEQRNETTGFRVALGALSAPRSRYKELFEQWEKDGRLAALTDDIDAVSDPTKRLDSLIGTTADPRLQAELGLVNEELKRNVALIAMQREEAAGNLIQSAALVAETINNYNIRLTNLEKSQKQAEAAKDQASAGMFGAAIANGRSALDGAVAIYIDNLATGTRYTDAVIQAQFQRVREELNRKPVIGKSLVNRATLFVRHIGEYRKNQRADPQEILKQLLAAASTQ
;
A
#
# COMPACT_ATOMS: atom_id res chain seq x y z
N MET A 1 -77.03 -9.74 -34.72
CA MET A 1 -77.88 -10.94 -34.89
C MET A 1 -76.97 -12.07 -35.35
N PHE A 2 -76.57 -12.96 -34.42
CA PHE A 2 -76.92 -14.40 -34.36
C PHE A 2 -76.20 -15.23 -35.45
N GLU A 3 -75.46 -16.34 -35.23
CA GLU A 3 -75.07 -17.18 -34.08
C GLU A 3 -73.95 -18.13 -34.59
N LEU A 4 -72.80 -18.33 -33.91
CA LEU A 4 -72.44 -19.48 -33.04
C LEU A 4 -72.73 -20.90 -33.60
N ARG A 5 -71.68 -21.69 -33.96
CA ARG A 5 -71.10 -22.76 -33.10
C ARG A 5 -70.19 -23.78 -33.81
N ARG A 6 -69.11 -24.09 -33.08
CA ARG A 6 -68.41 -25.38 -32.86
C ARG A 6 -67.35 -25.85 -33.87
N ALA A 7 -66.12 -25.91 -33.34
CA ALA A 7 -64.95 -26.59 -33.88
C ALA A 7 -64.89 -28.08 -33.50
N PRO A 8 -64.12 -28.88 -34.24
CA PRO A 8 -63.41 -30.03 -33.68
C PRO A 8 -61.89 -29.95 -33.88
N ARG A 9 -61.18 -30.60 -32.94
CA ARG A 9 -59.73 -30.80 -32.89
C ARG A 9 -59.25 -31.69 -34.05
N ALA A 10 -58.11 -31.36 -34.65
CA ALA A 10 -57.34 -32.27 -35.47
C ALA A 10 -55.85 -32.21 -35.08
N LEU A 11 -55.29 -33.39 -34.84
CA LEU A 11 -53.88 -33.70 -34.65
C LEU A 11 -53.10 -33.34 -35.93
N ALA A 12 -51.95 -32.69 -35.81
CA ALA A 12 -50.95 -32.64 -36.88
C ALA A 12 -49.54 -32.80 -36.29
N ILE A 13 -48.87 -33.85 -36.75
CA ILE A 13 -47.48 -34.20 -36.50
C ILE A 13 -46.60 -33.21 -37.26
N ALA A 14 -45.62 -32.59 -36.59
CA ALA A 14 -44.56 -31.82 -37.25
C ALA A 14 -43.19 -32.29 -36.77
N ALA A 15 -42.34 -32.60 -37.75
CA ALA A 15 -41.02 -33.19 -37.60
C ALA A 15 -40.04 -32.28 -36.84
N LEU A 16 -39.30 -32.86 -35.88
CA LEU A 16 -38.19 -32.20 -35.21
C LEU A 16 -36.92 -32.30 -36.07
N CYS A 17 -36.47 -31.17 -36.62
CA CYS A 17 -35.11 -31.00 -37.11
C CYS A 17 -34.16 -30.89 -35.91
N LEU A 18 -33.21 -31.82 -35.77
CA LEU A 18 -32.06 -31.69 -34.89
C LEU A 18 -31.14 -30.58 -35.41
N ALA A 19 -31.22 -29.39 -34.81
CA ALA A 19 -30.13 -28.43 -34.82
C ALA A 19 -29.25 -28.72 -33.59
N ALA A 20 -28.04 -29.25 -33.82
CA ALA A 20 -27.01 -29.37 -32.80
C ALA A 20 -26.53 -27.97 -32.42
N LEU A 21 -27.17 -27.39 -31.39
CA LEU A 21 -26.62 -26.27 -30.65
C LEU A 21 -25.52 -26.82 -29.74
N GLY A 22 -24.28 -26.58 -30.14
CA GLY A 22 -23.13 -26.76 -29.25
C GLY A 22 -23.34 -25.91 -28.01
N VAL A 23 -23.55 -26.58 -26.88
CA VAL A 23 -23.54 -25.96 -25.55
C VAL A 23 -22.09 -25.53 -25.32
N GLN A 24 -21.79 -24.25 -25.55
CA GLN A 24 -20.68 -23.62 -24.86
C GLN A 24 -21.05 -23.67 -23.37
N ALA A 25 -20.29 -24.46 -22.61
CA ALA A 25 -20.32 -24.44 -21.17
C ALA A 25 -19.80 -23.06 -20.72
N GLU A 26 -20.73 -22.15 -20.48
CA GLU A 26 -20.47 -20.93 -19.72
C GLU A 26 -20.12 -21.38 -18.30
N GLU A 27 -18.88 -21.13 -17.88
CA GLU A 27 -18.37 -21.42 -16.54
C GLU A 27 -19.38 -20.95 -15.49
N VAL A 28 -19.72 -21.84 -14.55
CA VAL A 28 -20.56 -21.51 -13.39
C VAL A 28 -19.89 -20.36 -12.63
N GLU A 29 -20.43 -19.15 -12.86
CA GLU A 29 -20.01 -17.87 -12.29
C GLU A 29 -19.60 -18.02 -10.81
N ASN A 30 -18.35 -17.66 -10.52
CA ASN A 30 -17.62 -17.81 -9.26
C ASN A 30 -18.17 -16.93 -8.10
N LYS A 31 -19.46 -17.04 -7.79
CA LYS A 31 -20.20 -16.20 -6.81
C LYS A 31 -19.95 -16.55 -5.34
N LEU A 32 -19.32 -17.69 -5.06
CA LEU A 32 -19.09 -18.15 -3.68
C LEU A 32 -17.82 -17.57 -3.08
N ASP A 33 -16.68 -17.76 -3.74
CA ASP A 33 -15.37 -17.36 -3.21
C ASP A 33 -14.99 -15.92 -3.60
N ASN A 34 -15.53 -15.39 -4.70
CA ASN A 34 -15.35 -14.00 -5.14
C ASN A 34 -16.70 -13.30 -5.43
N PRO A 35 -17.50 -12.99 -4.39
CA PRO A 35 -18.83 -12.40 -4.59
C PRO A 35 -18.82 -10.98 -5.18
N LYS A 36 -17.66 -10.30 -5.22
CA LYS A 36 -17.50 -8.93 -5.72
C LYS A 36 -16.23 -8.81 -6.59
N PRO A 37 -16.16 -9.48 -7.75
CA PRO A 37 -14.94 -9.54 -8.55
C PRO A 37 -14.48 -8.15 -8.98
N LEU A 38 -13.16 -7.94 -8.95
CA LEU A 38 -12.49 -6.74 -9.44
C LEU A 38 -11.55 -7.12 -10.60
N PRO A 39 -11.34 -6.24 -11.60
CA PRO A 39 -10.52 -6.55 -12.78
C PRO A 39 -9.07 -6.92 -12.47
N ASP A 40 -8.57 -6.49 -11.32
CA ASP A 40 -7.21 -6.67 -10.86
C ASP A 40 -7.08 -7.71 -9.74
N ASP A 41 -8.12 -8.51 -9.51
CA ASP A 41 -8.04 -9.68 -8.65
C ASP A 41 -7.05 -10.70 -9.21
N VAL A 42 -6.29 -11.32 -8.30
CA VAL A 42 -5.50 -12.51 -8.58
C VAL A 42 -5.85 -13.58 -7.56
N SER A 43 -5.77 -14.85 -7.95
CA SER A 43 -6.21 -15.93 -7.08
C SER A 43 -5.31 -17.15 -7.11
N LEU A 44 -5.40 -17.93 -6.04
CA LEU A 44 -4.80 -19.25 -5.90
C LEU A 44 -5.92 -20.30 -5.86
N PRO A 45 -5.75 -21.47 -6.50
CA PRO A 45 -6.78 -22.50 -6.50
C PRO A 45 -6.95 -23.11 -5.11
N LEU A 46 -8.16 -23.56 -4.80
CA LEU A 46 -8.43 -24.34 -3.59
C LEU A 46 -8.50 -25.84 -3.89
N PRO A 47 -8.22 -26.70 -2.89
CA PRO A 47 -8.57 -28.11 -2.98
C PRO A 47 -10.05 -28.28 -3.30
N CYS A 48 -10.37 -29.22 -4.20
CA CYS A 48 -11.74 -29.52 -4.60
C CYS A 48 -12.49 -28.38 -5.31
N GLY A 49 -11.76 -27.45 -5.91
CA GLY A 49 -12.31 -26.36 -6.72
C GLY A 49 -12.67 -25.12 -5.91
N GLY A 50 -12.75 -23.97 -6.59
CA GLY A 50 -12.86 -22.66 -5.95
C GLY A 50 -11.51 -21.95 -5.86
N GLU A 51 -11.50 -20.79 -5.21
CA GLU A 51 -10.33 -19.93 -5.19
C GLU A 51 -10.13 -19.16 -3.87
N MET A 52 -8.88 -18.87 -3.56
CA MET A 52 -8.49 -17.87 -2.56
C MET A 52 -8.11 -16.59 -3.30
N VAL A 53 -8.97 -15.57 -3.23
CA VAL A 53 -8.77 -14.30 -3.93
C VAL A 53 -7.88 -13.36 -3.12
N MET A 54 -6.91 -12.77 -3.78
CA MET A 54 -5.89 -11.91 -3.18
C MET A 54 -5.92 -10.51 -3.79
N ARG A 55 -5.60 -9.52 -2.97
CA ARG A 55 -5.29 -8.13 -3.37
C ARG A 55 -3.79 -7.93 -3.28
N TYR A 56 -3.23 -7.20 -4.25
CA TYR A 56 -1.84 -6.77 -4.19
C TYR A 56 -1.75 -5.42 -3.48
N VAL A 57 -0.68 -5.24 -2.73
CA VAL A 57 -0.27 -3.97 -2.14
C VAL A 57 1.18 -3.75 -2.52
N TYR A 58 1.53 -2.55 -2.99
CA TYR A 58 2.92 -2.23 -3.36
C TYR A 58 3.48 -1.05 -2.58
N ILE A 59 4.78 -1.13 -2.32
CA ILE A 59 5.63 -0.08 -1.75
C ILE A 59 6.68 0.26 -2.80
N LEU A 60 6.98 1.55 -3.00
CA LEU A 60 8.10 1.96 -3.84
C LEU A 60 9.39 1.91 -3.03
N ALA A 61 10.25 0.95 -3.37
CA ALA A 61 11.50 0.67 -2.69
C ALA A 61 12.60 0.35 -3.71
N SER A 62 13.86 0.61 -3.34
CA SER A 62 15.03 0.38 -4.19
C SER A 62 15.42 -1.10 -4.29
N GLY A 63 14.95 -1.93 -3.36
CA GLY A 63 15.23 -3.36 -3.32
C GLY A 63 14.52 -4.05 -2.15
N SER A 64 14.96 -5.26 -1.83
CA SER A 64 14.38 -6.08 -0.75
C SER A 64 14.84 -5.67 0.64
N LEU A 65 15.95 -4.94 0.76
CA LEU A 65 16.47 -4.45 2.04
C LEU A 65 15.95 -3.05 2.38
N ASP A 66 15.46 -2.32 1.38
CA ASP A 66 14.82 -1.00 1.58
C ASP A 66 13.44 -1.16 2.19
N ASP A 67 12.91 -0.10 2.78
CA ASP A 67 11.57 -0.07 3.34
C ASP A 67 10.98 1.35 3.34
N ARG A 68 9.73 1.43 3.77
CA ARG A 68 9.04 2.70 3.94
C ARG A 68 8.57 2.82 5.39
N GLU A 69 8.99 3.90 6.04
CA GLU A 69 8.42 4.30 7.33
C GLU A 69 6.94 4.64 7.17
N ILE A 70 6.11 4.09 8.05
CA ILE A 70 4.69 4.37 8.15
C ILE A 70 4.25 4.61 9.59
N SER A 71 3.18 5.38 9.73
CA SER A 71 2.48 5.62 10.99
C SER A 71 1.37 4.58 11.16
N LEU A 72 1.37 3.87 12.29
CA LEU A 72 0.34 2.91 12.69
C LEU A 72 -0.35 3.34 13.99
N GLY A 73 -1.48 2.71 14.31
CA GLY A 73 -2.32 3.06 15.45
C GLY A 73 -3.04 4.39 15.26
N TYR A 74 -3.46 5.01 16.36
CA TYR A 74 -4.17 6.29 16.30
C TYR A 74 -3.72 7.22 17.44
N PRO A 75 -3.39 8.50 17.16
CA PRO A 75 -2.96 9.45 18.17
C PRO A 75 -4.18 10.01 18.91
N PHE A 76 -4.69 9.26 19.89
CA PHE A 76 -5.81 9.70 20.72
C PHE A 76 -5.53 11.02 21.44
N SER A 77 -6.49 11.92 21.43
CA SER A 77 -6.44 13.15 22.22
C SER A 77 -7.02 12.94 23.63
N GLU A 78 -6.57 13.73 24.61
CA GLU A 78 -7.16 13.69 25.95
C GLU A 78 -8.67 14.01 25.89
N GLY A 79 -9.48 13.19 26.53
CA GLY A 79 -10.95 13.27 26.48
C GLY A 79 -11.60 12.44 25.35
N GLU A 80 -10.83 11.93 24.39
CA GLU A 80 -11.36 11.06 23.34
C GLU A 80 -11.59 9.62 23.85
N PRO A 81 -12.70 8.95 23.46
CA PRO A 81 -12.87 7.52 23.70
C PRO A 81 -11.70 6.72 23.13
N GLY A 82 -11.02 5.95 23.98
CA GLY A 82 -9.82 5.17 23.63
C GLY A 82 -8.49 5.79 24.09
N TYR A 83 -8.46 7.05 24.56
CA TYR A 83 -7.23 7.69 25.04
C TYR A 83 -6.52 6.89 26.14
N LYS A 84 -7.28 6.37 27.12
CA LYS A 84 -6.77 5.51 28.19
C LYS A 84 -6.26 4.15 27.71
N GLN A 85 -6.45 3.80 26.44
CA GLN A 85 -5.98 2.58 25.78
C GLN A 85 -4.89 2.88 24.74
N SER A 86 -4.28 4.07 24.77
CA SER A 86 -3.18 4.44 23.85
C SER A 86 -1.97 3.50 23.97
N PHE A 87 -1.76 2.86 25.12
CA PHE A 87 -0.73 1.82 25.26
C PHE A 87 -1.08 0.52 24.50
N ILE A 88 -2.33 0.34 24.07
CA ILE A 88 -2.77 -0.79 23.24
C ILE A 88 -2.70 -0.39 21.77
N SER A 89 -3.46 0.64 21.37
CA SER A 89 -3.69 0.96 19.95
C SER A 89 -3.21 2.37 19.56
N GLY A 90 -2.38 2.99 20.39
CA GLY A 90 -1.86 4.33 20.17
C GLY A 90 -0.90 4.41 18.98
N TYR A 91 -0.61 5.64 18.59
CA TYR A 91 0.33 5.96 17.53
C TYR A 91 1.70 5.29 17.75
N ARG A 92 2.22 4.68 16.69
CA ARG A 92 3.60 4.16 16.63
C ARG A 92 4.15 4.22 15.21
N ARG A 93 5.47 4.30 15.10
CA ARG A 93 6.19 4.17 13.82
C ARG A 93 6.56 2.71 13.58
N ASP A 94 6.49 2.30 12.32
CA ASP A 94 6.90 0.98 11.85
C ASP A 94 7.37 1.06 10.39
N PHE A 95 7.86 -0.05 9.86
CA PHE A 95 8.44 -0.10 8.51
C PHE A 95 7.76 -1.18 7.67
N ILE A 96 7.51 -0.86 6.40
CA ILE A 96 6.86 -1.77 5.47
C ILE A 96 7.58 -1.84 4.13
N ASN A 97 7.69 -3.05 3.60
CA ASN A 97 8.06 -3.30 2.21
C ASN A 97 7.31 -4.54 1.69
N GLY A 98 7.26 -4.71 0.37
CA GLY A 98 6.84 -5.96 -0.26
C GLY A 98 8.02 -6.90 -0.53
N GLN A 99 7.73 -8.18 -0.72
CA GLN A 99 8.77 -9.19 -1.00
C GLN A 99 8.92 -9.48 -2.50
N PHE A 100 7.93 -9.13 -3.33
CA PHE A 100 7.85 -9.54 -4.72
C PHE A 100 7.93 -8.35 -5.68
N THR A 101 8.77 -8.45 -6.69
CA THR A 101 8.75 -7.61 -7.89
C THR A 101 7.79 -8.19 -8.93
N VAL A 102 7.54 -7.44 -10.01
CA VAL A 102 6.68 -7.90 -11.12
C VAL A 102 7.23 -9.16 -11.81
N ASP A 103 8.55 -9.34 -11.79
CA ASP A 103 9.23 -10.48 -12.40
C ASP A 103 9.12 -11.75 -11.55
N ASP A 104 8.87 -11.60 -10.25
CA ASP A 104 8.67 -12.74 -9.34
C ASP A 104 7.30 -13.40 -9.53
N LEU A 105 6.33 -12.68 -10.09
CA LEU A 105 4.95 -13.13 -10.24
C LEU A 105 4.81 -14.24 -11.29
N ALA A 106 3.82 -15.13 -11.08
CA ALA A 106 3.40 -16.08 -12.09
C ALA A 106 2.88 -15.36 -13.35
N PRO A 107 2.99 -15.94 -14.56
CA PRO A 107 2.65 -15.26 -15.81
C PRO A 107 1.24 -14.65 -15.86
N ALA A 108 0.24 -15.36 -15.31
CA ALA A 108 -1.14 -14.88 -15.24
C ALA A 108 -1.25 -13.62 -14.35
N TRP A 109 -0.67 -13.66 -13.15
CA TRP A 109 -0.68 -12.53 -12.22
C TRP A 109 0.09 -11.33 -12.77
N ARG A 110 1.22 -11.58 -13.44
CA ARG A 110 2.00 -10.53 -14.10
C ARG A 110 1.17 -9.82 -15.16
N LYS A 111 0.43 -10.56 -15.99
CA LYS A 111 -0.43 -9.99 -17.03
C LYS A 111 -1.52 -9.08 -16.44
N THR A 112 -2.09 -9.46 -15.29
CA THR A 112 -3.11 -8.67 -14.59
C THR A 112 -2.53 -7.43 -13.90
N ILE A 113 -1.42 -7.58 -13.19
CA ILE A 113 -0.92 -6.54 -12.27
C ILE A 113 0.05 -5.57 -12.95
N ALA A 114 0.93 -6.03 -13.85
CA ALA A 114 1.97 -5.19 -14.44
C ALA A 114 1.44 -3.90 -15.10
N PRO A 115 0.29 -3.89 -15.80
CA PRO A 115 -0.27 -2.66 -16.38
C PRO A 115 -0.73 -1.62 -15.34
N LEU A 116 -0.97 -2.04 -14.09
CA LEU A 116 -1.50 -1.22 -13.01
C LEU A 116 -0.41 -0.64 -12.11
N LEU A 117 0.83 -1.13 -12.25
CA LEU A 117 1.96 -0.66 -11.47
C LEU A 117 2.53 0.64 -12.06
N PRO A 118 3.12 1.51 -11.22
CA PRO A 118 3.89 2.65 -11.70
C PRO A 118 4.95 2.20 -12.71
N LYS A 119 5.04 2.93 -13.83
CA LYS A 119 6.06 2.64 -14.84
C LYS A 119 7.45 2.85 -14.23
N THR A 120 8.31 1.86 -14.39
CA THR A 120 9.72 1.94 -14.04
C THR A 120 10.55 2.02 -15.31
N ASP A 121 11.53 2.91 -15.33
CA ASP A 121 12.53 3.05 -16.37
C ASP A 121 13.92 3.26 -15.75
N LYS A 122 14.95 3.44 -16.58
CA LYS A 122 16.33 3.62 -16.10
C LYS A 122 16.53 4.88 -15.23
N SER A 123 15.60 5.83 -15.26
CA SER A 123 15.61 7.06 -14.48
C SER A 123 14.83 6.97 -13.16
N THR A 124 14.07 5.90 -12.94
CA THR A 124 13.33 5.67 -11.68
C THR A 124 14.07 4.66 -10.80
N PRO A 125 14.71 5.08 -9.69
CA PRO A 125 15.50 4.19 -8.85
C PRO A 125 14.65 3.26 -7.99
N LEU A 126 13.37 3.57 -7.76
CA LEU A 126 12.46 2.75 -6.96
C LEU A 126 11.62 1.83 -7.84
N LYS A 127 11.35 0.64 -7.33
CA LYS A 127 10.52 -0.38 -7.95
C LYS A 127 9.31 -0.67 -7.08
N PRO A 128 8.16 -1.04 -7.67
CA PRO A 128 7.03 -1.57 -6.91
C PRO A 128 7.39 -2.93 -6.32
N MET A 129 7.60 -2.94 -5.00
CA MET A 129 7.78 -4.13 -4.18
C MET A 129 6.43 -4.49 -3.57
N MET A 130 5.93 -5.68 -3.88
CA MET A 130 4.57 -6.12 -3.60
C MET A 130 4.50 -7.18 -2.52
N TYR A 131 3.41 -7.15 -1.76
CA TYR A 131 2.91 -8.29 -1.01
C TYR A 131 1.45 -8.54 -1.36
N PHE A 132 0.95 -9.72 -1.01
CA PHE A 132 -0.41 -10.14 -1.33
C PHE A 132 -1.15 -10.48 -0.04
N ILE A 133 -2.38 -9.99 0.08
CA ILE A 133 -3.26 -10.21 1.21
C ILE A 133 -4.64 -10.65 0.72
N GLY A 134 -5.29 -11.53 1.45
CA GLY A 134 -6.62 -12.05 1.10
C GLY A 134 -7.59 -10.89 0.92
N LYS A 135 -8.43 -10.98 -0.10
CA LYS A 135 -9.47 -9.97 -0.39
C LYS A 135 -10.57 -9.98 0.67
N TYR A 136 -10.89 -11.17 1.15
CA TYR A 136 -11.90 -11.46 2.17
C TYR A 136 -11.24 -12.16 3.37
N GLU A 137 -11.98 -12.27 4.47
CA GLU A 137 -11.71 -13.23 5.53
C GLU A 137 -11.78 -14.67 4.96
N VAL A 138 -11.02 -15.61 5.53
CA VAL A 138 -11.14 -17.02 5.15
C VAL A 138 -12.52 -17.53 5.55
N THR A 139 -13.26 -18.09 4.61
CA THR A 139 -14.62 -18.59 4.86
C THR A 139 -14.62 -20.00 5.46
N GLN A 140 -15.75 -20.39 6.06
CA GLN A 140 -15.95 -21.76 6.55
C GLN A 140 -15.69 -22.80 5.43
N ARG A 141 -16.20 -22.54 4.23
CA ARG A 141 -16.01 -23.41 3.07
C ARG A 141 -14.53 -23.57 2.71
N GLN A 142 -13.81 -22.46 2.59
CA GLN A 142 -12.38 -22.47 2.24
C GLN A 142 -11.56 -23.20 3.31
N TYR A 143 -11.88 -22.98 4.59
CA TYR A 143 -11.26 -23.68 5.71
C TYR A 143 -11.43 -25.20 5.59
N ASP A 144 -12.65 -25.67 5.36
CA ASP A 144 -12.97 -27.10 5.29
C ASP A 144 -12.27 -27.78 4.09
N GLN A 145 -12.24 -27.11 2.93
CA GLN A 145 -11.55 -27.59 1.73
C GLN A 145 -10.04 -27.77 1.98
N VAL A 146 -9.37 -26.79 2.57
CA VAL A 146 -7.94 -26.88 2.89
C VAL A 146 -7.68 -27.94 3.94
N MET A 147 -8.41 -27.90 5.05
CA MET A 147 -8.13 -28.78 6.20
C MET A 147 -8.45 -30.25 5.92
N SER A 148 -9.33 -30.55 4.97
CA SER A 148 -9.55 -31.91 4.47
C SER A 148 -8.28 -32.57 3.91
N GLN A 149 -7.31 -31.76 3.44
CA GLN A 149 -6.06 -32.24 2.86
C GLN A 149 -4.99 -32.55 3.90
N ALA A 150 -5.18 -32.15 5.17
CA ALA A 150 -4.15 -32.20 6.19
C ALA A 150 -3.62 -33.63 6.44
N GLN A 151 -4.52 -34.63 6.49
CA GLN A 151 -4.15 -36.03 6.66
C GLN A 151 -3.44 -36.56 5.42
N SER A 152 -3.99 -36.34 4.23
CA SER A 152 -3.41 -36.81 2.95
C SER A 152 -1.99 -36.29 2.73
N LEU A 153 -1.73 -35.02 3.08
CA LEU A 153 -0.40 -34.42 2.97
C LEU A 153 0.59 -34.98 4.00
N ALA A 154 0.09 -35.43 5.16
CA ALA A 154 0.93 -35.98 6.23
C ALA A 154 1.24 -37.47 6.03
N SER A 155 0.26 -38.29 5.62
CA SER A 155 0.39 -39.75 5.50
C SER A 155 0.66 -40.23 4.07
N GLY A 156 0.36 -39.40 3.05
CA GLY A 156 0.38 -39.81 1.65
C GLY A 156 -0.87 -40.55 1.19
N GLU A 157 -1.86 -40.75 2.07
CA GLU A 157 -3.14 -41.36 1.74
C GLU A 157 -3.96 -40.47 0.78
N PRO A 158 -4.89 -41.03 -0.02
CA PRO A 158 -5.78 -40.24 -0.85
C PRO A 158 -6.55 -39.22 0.00
N ALA A 159 -6.68 -38.00 -0.51
CA ALA A 159 -7.52 -37.00 0.12
C ALA A 159 -8.98 -37.49 0.16
N PRO A 160 -9.71 -37.28 1.27
CA PRO A 160 -11.13 -37.60 1.33
C PRO A 160 -11.92 -36.75 0.32
N ALA A 161 -13.14 -37.20 -0.01
CA ALA A 161 -14.06 -36.37 -0.78
C ALA A 161 -14.37 -35.09 0.00
N CYS A 162 -14.31 -33.94 -0.67
CA CYS A 162 -14.59 -32.67 -0.02
C CYS A 162 -16.08 -32.49 0.22
N GLU A 163 -16.51 -32.56 1.48
CA GLU A 163 -17.84 -32.17 1.93
C GLU A 163 -17.84 -30.68 2.32
N ALA A 164 -17.60 -29.81 1.33
CA ALA A 164 -17.52 -28.37 1.58
C ALA A 164 -18.92 -27.74 1.59
N GLN A 165 -19.24 -26.95 2.62
CA GLN A 165 -20.54 -26.27 2.72
C GLN A 165 -20.83 -25.42 1.46
N GLU A 166 -22.06 -25.54 0.95
CA GLU A 166 -22.57 -24.77 -0.17
C GLU A 166 -23.46 -23.59 0.28
N GLY A 167 -23.74 -22.67 -0.64
CA GLY A 167 -24.63 -21.54 -0.42
C GLY A 167 -24.08 -20.48 0.53
N MET A 168 -24.98 -19.67 1.11
CA MET A 168 -24.59 -18.50 1.92
C MET A 168 -23.89 -18.85 3.24
N ALA A 169 -24.16 -20.04 3.81
CA ALA A 169 -23.51 -20.49 5.04
C ALA A 169 -22.02 -20.76 4.83
N GLY A 170 -21.64 -21.36 3.69
CA GLY A 170 -20.25 -21.59 3.33
C GLY A 170 -19.43 -20.31 3.13
N ARG A 171 -20.11 -19.16 2.92
CA ARG A 171 -19.50 -17.84 2.75
C ARG A 171 -19.31 -17.06 4.06
N LEU A 172 -19.75 -17.60 5.20
CA LEU A 172 -19.47 -16.97 6.49
C LEU A 172 -17.97 -17.06 6.80
N PRO A 173 -17.37 -16.02 7.41
CA PRO A 173 -15.99 -16.10 7.86
C PRO A 173 -15.83 -17.24 8.88
N LYS A 174 -14.73 -17.99 8.78
CA LYS A 174 -14.40 -19.04 9.73
C LYS A 174 -13.93 -18.40 11.03
N VAL A 175 -14.78 -18.49 12.05
CA VAL A 175 -14.49 -18.07 13.43
C VAL A 175 -14.34 -19.27 14.37
N LYS A 176 -14.20 -19.02 15.67
CA LYS A 176 -14.08 -20.04 16.72
C LYS A 176 -12.83 -20.91 16.52
N LEU A 177 -11.77 -20.26 16.05
CA LEU A 177 -10.45 -20.86 15.84
C LEU A 177 -9.49 -20.43 16.93
N SER A 178 -8.53 -21.29 17.20
CA SER A 178 -7.33 -20.93 17.91
C SER A 178 -6.30 -20.32 16.97
N ARG A 179 -5.30 -19.65 17.55
CA ARG A 179 -4.17 -19.14 16.79
C ARG A 179 -3.45 -20.26 16.02
N PHE A 180 -3.29 -21.42 16.66
CA PHE A 180 -2.60 -22.57 16.09
C PHE A 180 -3.39 -23.22 14.95
N GLU A 181 -4.72 -23.21 15.02
CA GLU A 181 -5.58 -23.69 13.92
C GLU A 181 -5.46 -22.82 12.67
N ALA A 182 -5.41 -21.48 12.83
CA ALA A 182 -5.20 -20.56 11.72
C ALA A 182 -3.80 -20.72 11.07
N GLU A 183 -2.76 -20.90 11.89
CA GLU A 183 -1.41 -21.22 11.41
C GLU A 183 -1.35 -22.59 10.73
N ARG A 184 -2.07 -23.58 11.27
CA ARG A 184 -2.17 -24.92 10.69
C ARG A 184 -2.84 -24.88 9.32
N PHE A 185 -3.92 -24.10 9.15
CA PHE A 185 -4.52 -23.86 7.84
C PHE A 185 -3.49 -23.31 6.85
N ALA A 186 -2.73 -22.29 7.24
CA ALA A 186 -1.73 -21.69 6.37
C ALA A 186 -0.63 -22.69 5.97
N ALA A 187 -0.19 -23.54 6.90
CA ALA A 187 0.78 -24.60 6.64
C ALA A 187 0.24 -25.67 5.67
N VAL A 188 -0.99 -26.14 5.89
CA VAL A 188 -1.64 -27.15 5.03
C VAL A 188 -1.86 -26.58 3.63
N TYR A 189 -2.35 -25.35 3.52
CA TYR A 189 -2.59 -24.73 2.21
C TYR A 189 -1.30 -24.50 1.45
N SER A 190 -0.24 -24.04 2.12
CA SER A 190 1.10 -23.90 1.54
C SER A 190 1.61 -25.22 1.00
N ALA A 191 1.55 -26.29 1.80
CA ALA A 191 2.00 -27.62 1.39
C ALA A 191 1.21 -28.15 0.18
N TRP A 192 -0.10 -27.94 0.16
CA TRP A 192 -0.96 -28.33 -0.97
C TRP A 192 -0.59 -27.56 -2.24
N LEU A 193 -0.47 -26.22 -2.16
CA LEU A 193 -0.08 -25.38 -3.29
C LEU A 193 1.30 -25.74 -3.82
N MET A 194 2.28 -25.98 -2.94
CA MET A 194 3.63 -26.39 -3.36
C MET A 194 3.63 -27.76 -4.06
N LYS A 195 2.75 -28.69 -3.65
CA LYS A 195 2.66 -30.02 -4.22
C LYS A 195 1.98 -30.03 -5.59
N TYR A 196 0.90 -29.26 -5.76
CA TYR A 196 0.02 -29.36 -6.93
C TYR A 196 0.02 -28.13 -7.85
N HIS A 197 0.45 -26.97 -7.36
CA HIS A 197 0.32 -25.67 -8.03
C HIS A 197 1.53 -24.74 -7.81
N ARG A 198 2.75 -25.30 -7.69
CA ARG A 198 3.98 -24.54 -7.42
C ARG A 198 4.23 -23.45 -8.47
N ASP A 199 3.84 -23.70 -9.71
CA ASP A 199 3.97 -22.80 -10.86
C ASP A 199 3.12 -21.52 -10.74
N LEU A 200 2.05 -21.56 -9.94
CA LEU A 200 1.18 -20.41 -9.67
C LEU A 200 1.68 -19.52 -8.54
N LEU A 201 2.64 -19.98 -7.74
CA LEU A 201 3.18 -19.22 -6.62
C LEU A 201 4.17 -18.14 -7.11
N PRO A 202 4.13 -16.92 -6.55
CA PRO A 202 5.21 -15.96 -6.77
C PRO A 202 6.52 -16.52 -6.17
N ILE A 203 7.65 -16.21 -6.79
CA ILE A 203 8.97 -16.69 -6.35
C ILE A 203 9.85 -15.46 -6.14
N SER A 204 10.14 -15.12 -4.90
CA SER A 204 11.04 -14.01 -4.56
C SER A 204 12.44 -14.28 -5.12
N GLY A 205 12.93 -13.37 -5.95
CA GLY A 205 14.21 -13.52 -6.63
C GLY A 205 14.14 -14.63 -7.69
N ARG A 206 13.07 -14.67 -8.47
CA ARG A 206 12.90 -15.68 -9.52
C ARG A 206 14.13 -15.67 -10.45
N SER A 207 14.77 -16.83 -10.56
CA SER A 207 15.97 -17.02 -11.37
C SER A 207 15.77 -18.16 -12.38
N LYS A 208 16.77 -18.42 -13.24
CA LYS A 208 16.75 -19.59 -14.13
C LYS A 208 16.85 -20.90 -13.36
N ASP A 209 17.52 -20.89 -12.21
CA ASP A 209 17.54 -22.01 -11.27
C ASP A 209 16.33 -21.91 -10.34
N SER A 210 15.52 -22.98 -10.31
CA SER A 210 14.28 -23.05 -9.54
C SER A 210 14.48 -23.17 -8.03
N GLU A 211 15.71 -23.48 -7.58
CA GLU A 211 16.06 -23.66 -6.17
C GLU A 211 16.70 -22.42 -5.55
N ASP A 212 17.13 -21.45 -6.37
CA ASP A 212 17.79 -20.24 -5.88
C ASP A 212 16.80 -19.19 -5.36
N GLY A 213 15.55 -19.21 -5.85
CA GLY A 213 14.49 -18.29 -5.45
C GLY A 213 13.71 -18.74 -4.21
N GLY A 214 13.08 -17.80 -3.52
CA GLY A 214 12.20 -18.07 -2.40
C GLY A 214 10.77 -18.30 -2.88
N VAL A 215 10.34 -19.56 -2.99
CA VAL A 215 8.95 -19.90 -3.35
C VAL A 215 7.99 -19.31 -2.32
N GLY A 216 6.92 -18.67 -2.81
CA GLY A 216 5.88 -18.10 -1.97
C GLY A 216 5.13 -19.15 -1.16
N PHE A 217 4.65 -18.78 0.02
CA PHE A 217 3.85 -19.61 0.89
C PHE A 217 2.77 -18.78 1.58
N VAL A 218 1.71 -19.44 2.02
CA VAL A 218 0.59 -18.84 2.72
C VAL A 218 0.93 -18.70 4.21
N ARG A 219 0.60 -17.55 4.78
CA ARG A 219 0.75 -17.24 6.21
C ARG A 219 -0.36 -16.29 6.66
N LEU A 220 -0.38 -15.99 7.95
CA LEU A 220 -1.15 -14.85 8.45
C LEU A 220 -0.44 -13.54 8.07
N PRO A 221 -1.17 -12.45 7.78
CA PRO A 221 -0.56 -11.15 7.52
C PRO A 221 0.17 -10.67 8.77
N THR A 222 1.26 -9.92 8.61
CA THR A 222 1.81 -9.18 9.74
C THR A 222 0.84 -8.07 10.15
N GLU A 223 0.94 -7.58 11.37
CA GLU A 223 0.12 -6.46 11.83
C GLU A 223 0.34 -5.21 10.96
N VAL A 224 1.58 -4.99 10.54
CA VAL A 224 1.98 -3.87 9.68
C VAL A 224 1.35 -4.00 8.30
N GLU A 225 1.45 -5.17 7.68
CA GLU A 225 0.83 -5.47 6.37
C GLU A 225 -0.68 -5.33 6.42
N TRP A 226 -1.30 -5.86 7.47
CA TRP A 226 -2.74 -5.82 7.68
C TRP A 226 -3.21 -4.37 7.80
N GLU A 227 -2.59 -3.59 8.68
CA GLU A 227 -3.04 -2.23 8.96
C GLU A 227 -2.76 -1.26 7.81
N PHE A 228 -1.61 -1.38 7.14
CA PHE A 228 -1.33 -0.60 5.94
C PHE A 228 -2.34 -0.88 4.83
N ALA A 229 -2.65 -2.16 4.57
CA ALA A 229 -3.65 -2.56 3.61
C ALA A 229 -5.07 -2.09 4.02
N ALA A 230 -5.42 -2.24 5.30
CA ALA A 230 -6.70 -1.82 5.87
C ALA A 230 -6.97 -0.32 5.70
N ARG A 231 -5.93 0.52 5.87
CA ARG A 231 -5.98 1.98 5.70
C ARG A 231 -6.09 2.44 4.24
N GLY A 232 -5.93 1.53 3.28
CA GLY A 232 -5.96 1.82 1.84
C GLY A 232 -4.58 1.86 1.18
N GLY A 233 -3.51 1.53 1.89
CA GLY A 233 -2.17 1.30 1.36
C GLY A 233 -1.72 2.30 0.29
N GLN A 234 -1.38 1.77 -0.89
CA GLN A 234 -0.93 2.58 -2.02
C GLN A 234 -2.03 3.43 -2.66
N ALA A 235 -3.31 3.24 -2.37
CA ALA A 235 -4.40 3.94 -3.04
C ALA A 235 -4.71 5.31 -2.43
N VAL A 236 -4.18 5.61 -1.25
CA VAL A 236 -4.48 6.83 -0.48
C VAL A 236 -3.23 7.68 -0.23
N SER A 237 -3.41 8.94 0.16
CA SER A 237 -2.30 9.84 0.52
C SER A 237 -1.70 9.52 1.89
N ARG A 238 -0.50 10.06 2.20
CA ARG A 238 0.14 9.88 3.52
C ARG A 238 -0.77 10.36 4.65
N GLN A 239 -1.44 11.50 4.47
CA GLN A 239 -2.38 12.04 5.45
C GLN A 239 -3.59 11.13 5.68
N GLU A 240 -4.13 10.54 4.61
CA GLU A 240 -5.29 9.64 4.71
C GLU A 240 -4.93 8.32 5.41
N LEU A 241 -3.68 7.82 5.26
CA LEU A 241 -3.19 6.67 6.01
C LEU A 241 -3.21 6.92 7.52
N GLU A 242 -3.04 8.16 7.97
CA GLU A 242 -3.02 8.51 9.40
C GLU A 242 -4.42 8.73 9.99
N GLY A 243 -5.46 8.63 9.17
CA GLY A 243 -6.85 8.76 9.61
C GLY A 243 -7.27 7.66 10.60
N ARG A 244 -8.31 7.93 11.39
CA ARG A 244 -8.89 6.93 12.30
C ARG A 244 -9.45 5.73 11.51
N LEU A 245 -10.18 6.02 10.44
CA LEU A 245 -10.72 5.04 9.49
C LEU A 245 -10.14 5.31 8.11
N PHE A 246 -10.16 4.30 7.24
CA PHE A 246 -9.78 4.45 5.83
C PHE A 246 -10.78 5.39 5.11
N PRO A 247 -10.38 6.13 4.06
CA PRO A 247 -11.28 6.99 3.32
C PRO A 247 -12.48 6.24 2.73
N ARG A 248 -13.68 6.78 2.91
CA ARG A 248 -14.97 6.23 2.44
C ARG A 248 -15.73 7.26 1.62
N ARG A 249 -15.02 8.02 0.79
CA ARG A 249 -15.62 9.07 -0.04
C ARG A 249 -16.59 8.47 -1.03
N VAL A 250 -17.80 9.02 -1.05
CA VAL A 250 -18.83 8.71 -2.05
C VAL A 250 -18.75 9.77 -3.15
N GLU A 251 -18.93 9.36 -4.41
CA GLU A 251 -18.93 10.28 -5.54
C GLU A 251 -20.00 11.37 -5.34
N GLY A 252 -19.60 12.64 -5.46
CA GLY A 252 -20.48 13.79 -5.22
C GLY A 252 -20.71 14.14 -3.74
N ALA A 253 -20.08 13.44 -2.78
CA ALA A 253 -20.15 13.77 -1.36
C ALA A 253 -18.95 14.60 -0.90
N GLU A 254 -19.19 15.57 -0.01
CA GLU A 254 -18.17 16.40 0.63
C GLU A 254 -17.46 15.68 1.80
N SER A 255 -17.99 14.55 2.26
CA SER A 255 -17.46 13.80 3.40
C SER A 255 -17.49 12.28 3.16
N ASP A 256 -16.81 11.55 4.04
CA ASP A 256 -16.92 10.09 4.10
C ASP A 256 -18.37 9.64 4.34
N GLY A 257 -18.75 8.52 3.71
CA GLY A 257 -20.02 7.85 3.96
C GLY A 257 -20.10 7.17 5.33
N PRO A 258 -21.31 6.78 5.76
CA PRO A 258 -21.54 6.14 7.05
C PRO A 258 -20.82 4.77 7.12
N LEU A 259 -20.22 4.44 8.27
CA LEU A 259 -19.43 3.21 8.41
C LEU A 259 -20.26 1.94 8.14
N ALA A 260 -21.58 1.99 8.38
CA ALA A 260 -22.51 0.90 8.15
C ALA A 260 -22.55 0.36 6.70
N ASP A 261 -22.15 1.14 5.71
CA ASP A 261 -22.08 0.69 4.31
C ASP A 261 -20.80 -0.12 4.02
N TRP A 262 -19.77 0.03 4.85
CA TRP A 262 -18.45 -0.63 4.72
C TRP A 262 -18.18 -1.71 5.76
N ALA A 263 -18.89 -1.71 6.89
CA ALA A 263 -18.61 -2.58 8.02
C ALA A 263 -19.85 -3.30 8.56
N VAL A 264 -19.63 -4.45 9.19
CA VAL A 264 -20.65 -5.22 9.91
C VAL A 264 -20.36 -5.12 11.41
N PHE A 265 -21.22 -4.44 12.15
CA PHE A 265 -21.03 -4.18 13.57
C PHE A 265 -22.38 -4.08 14.30
N ASN A 266 -22.35 -3.99 15.63
CA ASN A 266 -23.55 -3.88 16.45
C ASN A 266 -24.13 -2.47 16.41
N GLN A 267 -25.26 -2.31 15.72
CA GLN A 267 -25.95 -1.03 15.57
C GLN A 267 -26.94 -0.81 16.72
N VAL A 268 -26.58 0.06 17.67
CA VAL A 268 -27.42 0.35 18.85
C VAL A 268 -28.51 1.40 18.55
N ALA A 269 -28.29 2.31 17.58
CA ALA A 269 -29.23 3.36 17.20
C ALA A 269 -29.66 3.21 15.73
N GLY A 270 -30.97 3.28 15.45
CA GLY A 270 -31.52 3.20 14.08
C GLY A 270 -31.42 1.82 13.40
N GLY A 271 -31.01 0.78 14.13
CA GLY A 271 -30.87 -0.58 13.61
C GLY A 271 -32.22 -1.23 13.26
N THR A 272 -32.20 -2.25 12.41
CA THR A 272 -33.37 -3.00 11.92
C THR A 272 -34.10 -3.84 13.00
N GLY A 273 -33.64 -3.79 14.25
CA GLY A 273 -34.06 -4.69 15.33
C GLY A 273 -33.47 -6.10 15.25
N GLN A 274 -32.63 -6.39 14.25
CA GLN A 274 -31.95 -7.68 14.12
C GLN A 274 -30.75 -7.77 15.07
N ALA A 275 -30.60 -8.91 15.74
CA ALA A 275 -29.44 -9.19 16.57
C ALA A 275 -28.16 -9.16 15.72
N ALA A 276 -27.10 -8.59 16.27
CA ALA A 276 -25.78 -8.59 15.66
C ALA A 276 -25.33 -10.03 15.36
N ARG A 277 -24.89 -10.29 14.13
CA ARG A 277 -24.47 -11.61 13.66
C ARG A 277 -23.37 -11.50 12.61
N LEU A 278 -22.62 -12.58 12.43
CA LEU A 278 -21.73 -12.74 11.28
C LEU A 278 -22.51 -12.65 9.98
N MET A 279 -21.88 -12.05 8.99
CA MET A 279 -22.43 -11.90 7.65
C MET A 279 -21.55 -12.62 6.64
N PRO A 280 -22.12 -13.08 5.52
CA PRO A 280 -21.31 -13.59 4.42
C PRO A 280 -20.32 -12.55 3.92
N ILE A 281 -19.13 -12.99 3.54
CA ILE A 281 -18.08 -12.11 3.01
C ILE A 281 -18.57 -11.27 1.82
N GLY A 282 -18.04 -10.06 1.68
CA GLY A 282 -18.32 -9.18 0.55
C GLY A 282 -19.75 -8.63 0.49
N THR A 283 -20.45 -8.57 1.63
CA THR A 283 -21.79 -7.98 1.74
C THR A 283 -21.77 -6.46 1.87
N LYS A 284 -20.65 -5.90 2.34
CA LYS A 284 -20.40 -4.45 2.47
C LYS A 284 -19.51 -3.93 1.35
N LEU A 285 -19.29 -2.61 1.30
CA LEU A 285 -18.39 -1.95 0.36
C LEU A 285 -16.91 -2.18 0.75
N PRO A 286 -16.00 -2.26 -0.23
CA PRO A 286 -14.58 -2.45 0.05
C PRO A 286 -13.89 -1.16 0.49
N ASN A 287 -12.71 -1.30 1.09
CA ASN A 287 -11.78 -0.20 1.30
C ASN A 287 -11.09 0.24 -0.03
N PRO A 288 -10.26 1.29 -0.03
CA PRO A 288 -9.68 1.86 -1.25
C PRO A 288 -8.84 0.91 -2.12
N ILE A 289 -8.33 -0.21 -1.58
CA ILE A 289 -7.55 -1.20 -2.35
C ILE A 289 -8.38 -2.44 -2.73
N GLY A 290 -9.69 -2.42 -2.45
CA GLY A 290 -10.59 -3.53 -2.81
C GLY A 290 -10.67 -4.64 -1.76
N MET A 291 -10.18 -4.43 -0.53
CA MET A 291 -10.37 -5.40 0.56
C MET A 291 -11.75 -5.20 1.20
N PHE A 292 -12.41 -6.31 1.50
CA PHE A 292 -13.71 -6.35 2.15
C PHE A 292 -13.58 -6.78 3.61
N ASP A 293 -14.59 -6.43 4.40
CA ASP A 293 -14.74 -6.90 5.79
C ASP A 293 -13.54 -6.51 6.68
N VAL A 294 -12.84 -5.42 6.32
CA VAL A 294 -11.65 -4.92 7.05
C VAL A 294 -12.01 -4.41 8.45
N ILE A 295 -13.22 -3.87 8.60
CA ILE A 295 -13.75 -3.40 9.88
C ILE A 295 -15.04 -4.16 10.19
N GLY A 296 -15.11 -4.73 11.38
CA GLY A 296 -16.26 -5.52 11.80
C GLY A 296 -16.26 -6.94 11.21
N ASN A 297 -17.44 -7.54 11.07
CA ASN A 297 -17.64 -8.95 10.70
C ASN A 297 -16.87 -9.90 11.64
N ALA A 298 -15.72 -10.46 11.27
CA ALA A 298 -14.84 -11.19 12.18
C ALA A 298 -13.57 -10.40 12.49
N ALA A 299 -13.13 -10.43 13.75
CA ALA A 299 -11.81 -9.94 14.11
C ALA A 299 -10.74 -10.85 13.51
N GLU A 300 -9.63 -10.29 13.07
CA GLU A 300 -8.66 -11.04 12.26
C GLU A 300 -7.32 -11.22 12.96
N MET A 301 -6.87 -12.46 13.12
CA MET A 301 -5.56 -12.78 13.67
C MET A 301 -4.43 -12.33 12.74
N VAL A 302 -3.41 -11.69 13.30
CA VAL A 302 -2.18 -11.26 12.59
C VAL A 302 -0.94 -11.92 13.18
N GLN A 303 0.13 -12.02 12.42
CA GLN A 303 1.25 -12.93 12.67
C GLN A 303 1.96 -12.75 14.02
N GLU A 304 2.09 -11.53 14.52
CA GLU A 304 2.90 -11.22 15.71
C GLU A 304 2.17 -11.43 17.04
N SER A 305 2.96 -11.66 18.09
CA SER A 305 2.49 -11.54 19.48
C SER A 305 2.19 -10.09 19.83
N PHE A 306 1.28 -9.90 20.77
CA PHE A 306 0.92 -8.58 21.27
C PHE A 306 2.10 -7.94 22.01
N GLN A 307 2.34 -6.67 21.70
CA GLN A 307 3.30 -5.82 22.39
C GLN A 307 2.64 -4.46 22.60
N LEU A 308 2.68 -3.94 23.84
CA LEU A 308 2.21 -2.59 24.14
C LEU A 308 2.97 -1.54 23.32
N VAL A 309 2.31 -0.41 23.10
CA VAL A 309 2.92 0.80 22.56
C VAL A 309 3.60 1.55 23.72
N HIS A 310 4.90 1.79 23.57
CA HIS A 310 5.71 2.54 24.51
C HIS A 310 6.48 3.62 23.75
N ALA A 311 6.19 4.90 24.02
CA ALA A 311 6.86 6.06 23.41
C ALA A 311 6.96 5.98 21.87
N GLY A 312 5.87 5.61 21.20
CA GLY A 312 5.81 5.57 19.72
C GLY A 312 6.46 4.35 19.08
N ARG A 313 6.87 3.33 19.86
CA ARG A 313 7.35 2.03 19.36
C ARG A 313 6.69 0.86 20.08
N ARG A 314 6.90 -0.37 19.61
CA ARG A 314 6.53 -1.59 20.35
C ARG A 314 7.46 -1.78 21.56
N GLN A 315 6.90 -2.15 22.71
CA GLN A 315 7.66 -2.54 23.89
C GLN A 315 8.38 -3.88 23.67
N GLY A 316 9.32 -4.23 24.56
CA GLY A 316 10.09 -5.47 24.44
C GLY A 316 9.38 -6.75 24.88
N THR A 317 8.30 -6.66 25.66
CA THR A 317 7.59 -7.84 26.20
C THR A 317 6.54 -8.36 25.22
N TYR A 318 6.56 -9.67 25.00
CA TYR A 318 5.59 -10.40 24.20
C TYR A 318 4.44 -10.92 25.05
N GLY A 319 3.21 -10.70 24.58
CA GLY A 319 1.97 -11.16 25.20
C GLY A 319 1.26 -12.22 24.38
N GLY A 320 -0.07 -12.18 24.41
CA GLY A 320 -0.95 -13.05 23.64
C GLY A 320 -0.88 -12.83 22.12
N PHE A 321 -1.86 -13.30 21.37
CA PHE A 321 -1.94 -13.00 19.94
C PHE A 321 -2.74 -11.73 19.68
N VAL A 322 -2.44 -11.05 18.57
CA VAL A 322 -3.14 -9.84 18.14
C VAL A 322 -4.30 -10.17 17.21
N ALA A 323 -5.46 -9.56 17.47
CA ALA A 323 -6.57 -9.50 16.52
C ALA A 323 -6.85 -8.05 16.11
N LYS A 324 -7.16 -7.85 14.82
CA LYS A 324 -7.39 -6.54 14.17
C LYS A 324 -8.82 -6.42 13.62
N GLY A 325 -9.20 -5.22 13.19
CA GLY A 325 -10.48 -4.95 12.48
C GLY A 325 -11.73 -4.84 13.35
N GLY A 326 -11.74 -5.43 14.54
CA GLY A 326 -12.95 -5.55 15.34
C GLY A 326 -13.91 -6.60 14.76
N ASN A 327 -15.10 -6.75 15.32
CA ASN A 327 -16.03 -7.81 14.93
C ASN A 327 -17.49 -7.32 14.99
N TYR A 328 -18.42 -8.17 14.58
CA TYR A 328 -19.84 -7.86 14.49
C TYR A 328 -20.51 -7.47 15.81
N LEU A 329 -19.92 -7.77 16.98
CA LEU A 329 -20.45 -7.38 18.30
C LEU A 329 -19.99 -5.99 18.75
N GLU A 330 -19.03 -5.38 18.04
CA GLU A 330 -18.49 -4.06 18.40
C GLU A 330 -19.47 -2.93 18.11
N GLY A 331 -19.44 -1.88 18.93
CA GLY A 331 -20.15 -0.64 18.63
C GLY A 331 -19.36 0.25 17.67
N GLU A 332 -20.06 1.07 16.90
CA GLU A 332 -19.43 1.97 15.90
C GLU A 332 -18.29 2.82 16.47
N GLY A 333 -18.48 3.40 17.66
CA GLY A 333 -17.50 4.30 18.28
C GLY A 333 -16.19 3.63 18.72
N THR A 334 -16.13 2.30 18.82
CA THR A 334 -14.91 1.56 19.19
C THR A 334 -14.09 1.12 17.99
N LEU A 335 -14.68 1.14 16.79
CA LEU A 335 -14.07 0.62 15.57
C LEU A 335 -13.18 1.66 14.89
N PHE A 336 -11.95 1.25 14.56
CA PHE A 336 -10.99 2.02 13.78
C PHE A 336 -9.91 1.09 13.21
N THR A 337 -9.22 1.52 12.15
CA THR A 337 -8.24 0.67 11.44
C THR A 337 -7.03 0.30 12.29
N GLY A 338 -6.61 1.19 13.19
CA GLY A 338 -5.53 0.95 14.13
C GLY A 338 -5.88 0.06 15.33
N MET A 339 -7.13 -0.38 15.47
CA MET A 339 -7.61 -1.13 16.64
C MET A 339 -6.81 -2.42 16.82
N ARG A 340 -6.44 -2.73 18.07
CA ARG A 340 -5.77 -3.96 18.47
C ARG A 340 -6.50 -4.58 19.65
N ARG A 341 -6.64 -5.90 19.60
CA ARG A 341 -7.02 -6.71 20.76
C ARG A 341 -5.97 -7.75 21.03
N GLU A 342 -5.71 -7.94 22.32
CA GLU A 342 -4.90 -9.05 22.81
C GLU A 342 -5.83 -10.16 23.29
N TYR A 343 -5.55 -11.38 22.86
CA TYR A 343 -6.19 -12.59 23.36
C TYR A 343 -5.12 -13.57 23.84
N PRO A 344 -5.35 -14.31 24.95
CA PRO A 344 -4.41 -15.32 25.41
C PRO A 344 -4.31 -16.46 24.38
N LEU A 345 -3.18 -17.18 24.35
CA LEU A 345 -3.03 -18.36 23.49
C LEU A 345 -3.78 -19.59 24.03
N PHE A 346 -3.95 -19.65 25.36
CA PHE A 346 -4.59 -20.76 26.07
C PHE A 346 -5.63 -20.23 27.05
N ALA A 347 -6.71 -20.99 27.22
CA ALA A 347 -7.67 -20.79 28.28
C ALA A 347 -7.12 -21.29 29.62
N ALA A 348 -7.82 -20.98 30.72
CA ALA A 348 -7.40 -21.35 32.08
C ALA A 348 -7.32 -22.88 32.32
N ASP A 349 -8.04 -23.67 31.52
CA ASP A 349 -8.03 -25.14 31.56
C ASP A 349 -6.92 -25.78 30.69
N GLY A 350 -6.08 -24.95 30.06
CA GLY A 350 -4.99 -25.38 29.20
C GLY A 350 -5.40 -25.68 27.76
N THR A 351 -6.68 -25.58 27.40
CA THR A 351 -7.11 -25.71 26.01
C THR A 351 -6.71 -24.49 25.18
N GLU A 352 -6.52 -24.65 23.88
CA GLU A 352 -6.20 -23.51 23.00
C GLU A 352 -7.37 -22.51 22.99
N GLN A 353 -7.04 -21.23 23.13
CA GLN A 353 -8.04 -20.17 23.20
C GLN A 353 -8.83 -20.04 21.91
N ARG A 354 -10.16 -20.05 22.01
CA ARG A 354 -11.10 -19.82 20.90
C ARG A 354 -12.15 -18.79 21.30
N ASN A 355 -12.69 -18.04 20.35
CA ASN A 355 -13.86 -17.19 20.59
C ASN A 355 -14.76 -17.08 19.35
N GLU A 356 -16.03 -16.75 19.58
CA GLU A 356 -17.09 -16.76 18.55
C GLU A 356 -16.93 -15.66 17.47
N THR A 357 -15.94 -14.77 17.62
CA THR A 357 -15.83 -13.55 16.80
C THR A 357 -14.53 -13.42 16.04
N THR A 358 -13.55 -14.28 16.32
CA THR A 358 -12.20 -14.16 15.76
C THR A 358 -11.97 -15.24 14.71
N GLY A 359 -11.68 -14.77 13.49
CA GLY A 359 -11.21 -15.55 12.36
C GLY A 359 -9.86 -15.01 11.88
N PHE A 360 -9.62 -15.08 10.57
CA PHE A 360 -8.37 -14.62 9.98
C PHE A 360 -8.53 -14.38 8.48
N ARG A 361 -7.58 -13.65 7.91
CA ARG A 361 -7.28 -13.66 6.47
C ARG A 361 -5.86 -14.13 6.24
N VAL A 362 -5.53 -14.45 5.01
CA VAL A 362 -4.20 -14.90 4.62
C VAL A 362 -3.37 -13.83 3.94
N ALA A 363 -2.06 -13.99 3.96
CA ALA A 363 -1.11 -13.25 3.14
C ALA A 363 -0.10 -14.21 2.51
N LEU A 364 0.65 -13.74 1.51
CA LEU A 364 1.79 -14.48 0.97
C LEU A 364 3.10 -13.98 1.55
N GLY A 365 3.94 -14.91 1.98
CA GLY A 365 5.34 -14.69 2.33
C GLY A 365 6.26 -15.46 1.40
N ALA A 366 7.55 -15.13 1.44
CA ALA A 366 8.65 -15.88 0.86
C ALA A 366 9.88 -15.72 1.77
N LEU A 367 10.95 -16.44 1.45
CA LEU A 367 12.26 -16.20 2.07
C LEU A 367 12.68 -14.75 1.84
N SER A 368 13.10 -14.06 2.91
CA SER A 368 13.57 -12.66 2.83
C SER A 368 14.94 -12.52 2.16
N ALA A 369 15.77 -13.56 2.24
CA ALA A 369 17.10 -13.60 1.64
C ALA A 369 17.30 -14.88 0.82
N PRO A 370 16.60 -15.04 -0.32
CA PRO A 370 16.81 -16.17 -1.22
C PRO A 370 18.21 -16.08 -1.86
N ARG A 371 18.75 -17.22 -2.29
CA ARG A 371 20.13 -17.30 -2.82
C ARG A 371 20.36 -16.35 -3.98
N SER A 372 19.38 -16.25 -4.86
CA SER A 372 19.39 -15.35 -6.02
C SER A 372 19.48 -13.86 -5.67
N ARG A 373 19.12 -13.45 -4.44
CA ARG A 373 19.17 -12.05 -3.99
C ARG A 373 20.33 -11.73 -3.06
N TYR A 374 21.12 -12.69 -2.60
CA TYR A 374 22.21 -12.40 -1.63
C TYR A 374 23.17 -11.35 -2.13
N LYS A 375 23.56 -11.39 -3.41
CA LYS A 375 24.45 -10.39 -4.00
C LYS A 375 23.84 -8.99 -3.95
N GLU A 376 22.58 -8.84 -4.38
CA GLU A 376 21.86 -7.56 -4.34
C GLU A 376 21.71 -7.04 -2.90
N LEU A 377 21.32 -7.90 -1.97
CA LEU A 377 21.18 -7.56 -0.55
C LEU A 377 22.51 -7.09 0.05
N PHE A 378 23.61 -7.77 -0.27
CA PHE A 378 24.94 -7.41 0.20
C PHE A 378 25.39 -6.07 -0.38
N GLU A 379 25.26 -5.88 -1.69
CA GLU A 379 25.60 -4.62 -2.37
C GLU A 379 24.78 -3.44 -1.82
N GLN A 380 23.49 -3.67 -1.53
CA GLN A 380 22.64 -2.66 -0.92
C GLN A 380 23.05 -2.35 0.53
N TRP A 381 23.26 -3.37 1.36
CA TRP A 381 23.73 -3.20 2.74
C TRP A 381 25.06 -2.45 2.82
N GLU A 382 26.00 -2.77 1.93
CA GLU A 382 27.26 -2.05 1.83
C GLU A 382 27.05 -0.57 1.49
N LYS A 383 26.16 -0.28 0.54
CA LYS A 383 25.85 1.08 0.08
C LYS A 383 25.19 1.91 1.16
N ASP A 384 24.24 1.36 1.89
CA ASP A 384 23.47 2.09 2.92
C ASP A 384 24.35 2.49 4.12
N GLY A 385 25.44 1.75 4.35
CA GLY A 385 26.47 2.10 5.33
C GLY A 385 27.51 3.12 4.87
N ARG A 386 27.45 3.64 3.62
CA ARG A 386 28.47 4.56 3.06
C ARG A 386 28.15 6.02 3.31
N LEU A 387 29.15 6.80 3.73
CA LEU A 387 29.03 8.27 3.80
C LEU A 387 28.85 8.90 2.42
N ALA A 388 29.44 8.30 1.37
CA ALA A 388 29.24 8.72 -0.01
C ALA A 388 27.79 8.58 -0.51
N ALA A 389 26.94 7.82 0.20
CA ALA A 389 25.51 7.78 -0.11
C ALA A 389 24.77 9.07 0.30
N LEU A 390 25.33 9.87 1.22
CA LEU A 390 24.69 11.07 1.77
C LEU A 390 24.91 12.33 0.93
N THR A 391 26.01 12.41 0.18
CA THR A 391 26.41 13.58 -0.62
C THR A 391 27.26 13.18 -1.83
N ASP A 392 27.12 13.91 -2.93
CA ASP A 392 27.95 13.76 -4.14
C ASP A 392 29.36 14.36 -3.96
N ASP A 393 29.62 15.09 -2.85
CA ASP A 393 30.93 15.69 -2.56
C ASP A 393 31.98 14.67 -2.10
N ILE A 394 31.56 13.46 -1.71
CA ILE A 394 32.44 12.40 -1.25
C ILE A 394 32.51 11.32 -2.32
N ASP A 395 33.65 11.23 -2.99
CA ASP A 395 33.92 10.13 -3.92
C ASP A 395 34.01 8.78 -3.19
N ALA A 396 33.55 7.71 -3.84
CA ALA A 396 33.58 6.35 -3.29
C ALA A 396 34.98 5.83 -2.92
N VAL A 397 36.05 6.43 -3.46
CA VAL A 397 37.46 6.11 -3.13
C VAL A 397 37.91 6.83 -1.85
N SER A 398 37.30 7.99 -1.58
CA SER A 398 37.60 8.83 -0.42
C SER A 398 36.69 8.57 0.76
N ASP A 399 35.71 7.67 0.62
CA ASP A 399 34.75 7.34 1.68
C ASP A 399 35.44 6.81 2.95
N PRO A 400 35.32 7.53 4.09
CA PRO A 400 35.92 7.12 5.35
C PRO A 400 35.43 5.76 5.86
N THR A 401 34.17 5.40 5.63
CA THR A 401 33.60 4.10 6.04
C THR A 401 34.26 2.96 5.25
N LYS A 402 34.58 3.19 3.98
CA LYS A 402 35.28 2.20 3.13
C LYS A 402 36.72 2.04 3.53
N ARG A 403 37.38 3.13 3.88
CA ARG A 403 38.73 3.10 4.46
C ARG A 403 38.75 2.34 5.79
N LEU A 404 37.74 2.55 6.64
CA LEU A 404 37.61 1.86 7.91
C LEU A 404 37.37 0.34 7.75
N ASP A 405 36.46 -0.07 6.85
CA ASP A 405 36.27 -1.49 6.49
C ASP A 405 37.59 -2.14 6.04
N SER A 406 38.37 -1.44 5.20
CA SER A 406 39.68 -1.91 4.74
C SER A 406 40.66 -2.06 5.90
N LEU A 407 40.71 -1.10 6.83
CA LEU A 407 41.58 -1.17 8.02
C LEU A 407 41.20 -2.38 8.88
N ILE A 408 39.91 -2.58 9.15
CA ILE A 408 39.39 -3.73 9.91
C ILE A 408 39.80 -5.06 9.25
N GLY A 409 39.66 -5.16 7.93
CA GLY A 409 40.00 -6.37 7.18
C GLY A 409 41.50 -6.69 7.12
N THR A 410 42.36 -5.67 7.20
CA THR A 410 43.83 -5.82 7.19
C THR A 410 44.47 -5.92 8.58
N THR A 411 43.71 -5.64 9.64
CA THR A 411 44.23 -5.65 11.02
C THR A 411 44.42 -7.08 11.51
N ALA A 412 45.64 -7.42 11.93
CA ALA A 412 45.97 -8.74 12.46
C ALA A 412 45.70 -8.89 13.98
N ASP A 413 45.50 -7.78 14.71
CA ASP A 413 45.17 -7.79 16.15
C ASP A 413 43.66 -7.99 16.36
N PRO A 414 43.22 -9.12 16.95
CA PRO A 414 41.80 -9.40 17.15
C PRO A 414 41.08 -8.39 18.06
N ARG A 415 41.78 -7.79 19.03
CA ARG A 415 41.18 -6.79 19.93
C ARG A 415 40.93 -5.49 19.20
N LEU A 416 41.93 -4.98 18.49
CA LEU A 416 41.80 -3.78 17.69
C LEU A 416 40.77 -3.97 16.57
N GLN A 417 40.74 -5.15 15.95
CA GLN A 417 39.74 -5.49 14.94
C GLN A 417 38.31 -5.42 15.51
N ALA A 418 38.09 -5.94 16.72
CA ALA A 418 36.79 -5.88 17.40
C ALA A 418 36.40 -4.44 17.76
N GLU A 419 37.32 -3.63 18.29
CA GLU A 419 37.06 -2.23 18.62
C GLU A 419 36.74 -1.39 17.38
N LEU A 420 37.53 -1.51 16.31
CA LEU A 420 37.25 -0.84 15.05
C LEU A 420 35.94 -1.33 14.42
N GLY A 421 35.61 -2.61 14.58
CA GLY A 421 34.31 -3.18 14.17
C GLY A 421 33.14 -2.51 14.87
N LEU A 422 33.20 -2.32 16.20
CA LEU A 422 32.16 -1.62 16.96
C LEU A 422 31.99 -0.17 16.49
N VAL A 423 33.09 0.56 16.30
CA VAL A 423 33.06 1.95 15.81
C VAL A 423 32.46 2.02 14.40
N ASN A 424 32.79 1.07 13.54
CA ASN A 424 32.28 1.01 12.18
C ASN A 424 30.77 0.74 12.14
N GLU A 425 30.28 -0.20 12.96
CA GLU A 425 28.83 -0.48 13.06
C GLU A 425 28.06 0.72 13.62
N GLU A 426 28.59 1.42 14.64
CA GLU A 426 27.99 2.65 15.16
C GLU A 426 27.99 3.77 14.12
N LEU A 427 29.08 3.92 13.35
CA LEU A 427 29.18 4.90 12.26
C LEU A 427 28.15 4.60 11.16
N LYS A 428 28.05 3.35 10.69
CA LYS A 428 27.07 2.92 9.69
C LYS A 428 25.64 3.17 10.17
N ARG A 429 25.36 2.90 11.44
CA ARG A 429 24.05 3.20 12.06
C ARG A 429 23.72 4.68 12.04
N ASN A 430 24.67 5.55 12.39
CA ASN A 430 24.49 7.00 12.35
C ASN A 430 24.31 7.51 10.91
N VAL A 431 25.07 6.95 9.95
CA VAL A 431 24.91 7.25 8.52
C VAL A 431 23.50 6.91 8.05
N ALA A 432 22.98 5.72 8.39
CA ALA A 432 21.62 5.32 8.04
C ALA A 432 20.56 6.27 8.62
N LEU A 433 20.69 6.66 9.90
CA LEU A 433 19.76 7.63 10.52
C LEU A 433 19.78 9.00 9.81
N ILE A 434 20.96 9.47 9.40
CA ILE A 434 21.10 10.72 8.64
C ILE A 434 20.50 10.56 7.24
N ALA A 435 20.71 9.41 6.58
CA ALA A 435 20.15 9.13 5.26
C ALA A 435 18.62 9.24 5.27
N MET A 436 17.96 8.63 6.26
CA MET A 436 16.50 8.69 6.41
C MET A 436 15.97 10.12 6.57
N GLN A 437 16.63 10.94 7.40
CA GLN A 437 16.24 12.35 7.57
C GLN A 437 16.43 13.16 6.28
N ARG A 438 17.50 12.89 5.53
CA ARG A 438 17.78 13.55 4.25
C ARG A 438 16.78 13.17 3.18
N GLU A 439 16.33 11.93 3.15
CA GLU A 439 15.28 11.47 2.23
C GLU A 439 13.96 12.23 2.45
N GLU A 440 13.49 12.32 3.70
CA GLU A 440 12.26 13.05 4.01
C GLU A 440 12.40 14.54 3.67
N ALA A 441 13.55 15.15 3.99
CA ALA A 441 13.82 16.55 3.67
C ALA A 441 13.85 16.81 2.16
N ALA A 442 14.43 15.90 1.36
CA ALA A 442 14.46 15.99 -0.09
C ALA A 442 13.05 15.88 -0.71
N GLY A 443 12.22 14.95 -0.22
CA GLY A 443 10.82 14.83 -0.65
C GLY A 443 10.02 16.10 -0.37
N ASN A 444 10.14 16.65 0.85
CA ASN A 444 9.48 17.90 1.24
C ASN A 444 9.98 19.11 0.43
N LEU A 445 11.29 19.17 0.12
CA LEU A 445 11.87 20.21 -0.73
C LEU A 445 11.25 20.18 -2.13
N ILE A 446 11.13 19.00 -2.75
CA ILE A 446 10.55 18.84 -4.09
C ILE A 446 9.08 19.29 -4.10
N GLN A 447 8.29 18.87 -3.11
CA GLN A 447 6.88 19.30 -2.99
C GLN A 447 6.76 20.82 -2.79
N SER A 448 7.56 21.38 -1.89
CA SER A 448 7.59 22.82 -1.61
C SER A 448 7.98 23.63 -2.86
N ALA A 449 9.03 23.21 -3.57
CA ALA A 449 9.47 23.89 -4.78
C ALA A 449 8.45 23.80 -5.93
N ALA A 450 7.72 22.69 -6.03
CA ALA A 450 6.60 22.57 -6.98
C ALA A 450 5.47 23.55 -6.66
N LEU A 451 5.16 23.75 -5.38
CA LEU A 451 4.18 24.76 -4.93
C LEU A 451 4.67 26.18 -5.19
N VAL A 452 5.94 26.50 -4.90
CA VAL A 452 6.52 27.81 -5.22
C VAL A 452 6.44 28.10 -6.72
N ALA A 453 6.76 27.12 -7.56
CA ALA A 453 6.59 27.25 -9.01
C ALA A 453 5.12 27.52 -9.41
N GLU A 454 4.15 26.92 -8.73
CA GLU A 454 2.71 27.20 -8.95
C GLU A 454 2.35 28.62 -8.54
N THR A 455 2.86 29.08 -7.40
CA THR A 455 2.69 30.47 -6.95
C THR A 455 3.27 31.46 -7.95
N ILE A 456 4.46 31.20 -8.52
CA ILE A 456 5.07 32.03 -9.58
C ILE A 456 4.14 32.16 -10.78
N ASN A 457 3.56 31.05 -11.24
CA ASN A 457 2.60 31.05 -12.34
C ASN A 457 1.32 31.86 -12.00
N ASN A 458 0.79 31.68 -10.79
CA ASN A 458 -0.38 32.43 -10.33
C ASN A 458 -0.12 33.93 -10.26
N TYR A 459 1.08 34.34 -9.81
CA TYR A 459 1.49 35.75 -9.86
C TYR A 459 1.57 36.27 -11.29
N ASN A 460 2.13 35.49 -12.21
CA ASN A 460 2.22 35.88 -13.61
C ASN A 460 0.84 36.05 -14.27
N ILE A 461 -0.10 35.14 -14.01
CA ILE A 461 -1.50 35.27 -14.48
C ILE A 461 -2.14 36.55 -13.94
N ARG A 462 -1.97 36.81 -12.62
CA ARG A 462 -2.51 38.03 -12.00
C ARG A 462 -1.89 39.29 -12.57
N LEU A 463 -0.57 39.30 -12.79
CA LEU A 463 0.15 40.41 -13.41
C LEU A 463 -0.34 40.67 -14.84
N THR A 464 -0.49 39.62 -15.65
CA THR A 464 -1.00 39.73 -17.02
C THR A 464 -2.41 40.35 -17.06
N ASN A 465 -3.29 39.94 -16.13
CA ASN A 465 -4.62 40.53 -15.99
C ASN A 465 -4.57 41.99 -15.54
N LEU A 466 -3.72 42.34 -14.58
CA LEU A 466 -3.53 43.72 -14.13
C LEU A 466 -2.99 44.61 -15.25
N GLU A 467 -2.02 44.14 -16.03
CA GLU A 467 -1.47 44.86 -17.19
C GLU A 467 -2.54 45.10 -18.26
N LYS A 468 -3.44 44.14 -18.49
CA LYS A 468 -4.59 44.31 -19.38
C LYS A 468 -5.56 45.36 -18.84
N SER A 469 -5.90 45.32 -17.55
CA SER A 469 -6.79 46.30 -16.91
C SER A 469 -6.17 47.70 -16.90
N GLN A 470 -4.87 47.82 -16.69
CA GLN A 470 -4.15 49.09 -16.78
C GLN A 470 -4.27 49.69 -18.18
N LYS A 471 -3.99 48.91 -19.24
CA LYS A 471 -4.13 49.37 -20.63
C LYS A 471 -5.55 49.80 -20.97
N GLN A 472 -6.56 49.11 -20.43
CA GLN A 472 -7.97 49.48 -20.60
C GLN A 472 -8.30 50.81 -19.89
N ALA A 473 -7.81 51.01 -18.65
CA ALA A 473 -7.99 52.27 -17.92
C ALA A 473 -7.29 53.44 -18.62
N GLU A 474 -6.07 53.22 -19.13
CA GLU A 474 -5.34 54.20 -19.95
C GLU A 474 -6.11 54.57 -21.23
N ALA A 475 -6.66 53.58 -21.93
CA ALA A 475 -7.48 53.81 -23.11
C ALA A 475 -8.79 54.56 -22.79
N ALA A 476 -9.37 54.31 -21.62
CA ALA A 476 -10.55 55.01 -21.10
C ALA A 476 -10.25 56.41 -20.52
N LYS A 477 -8.96 56.83 -20.50
CA LYS A 477 -8.48 58.07 -19.87
C LYS A 477 -8.76 58.15 -18.36
N ASP A 478 -8.95 57.02 -17.70
CA ASP A 478 -9.07 56.93 -16.24
C ASP A 478 -7.69 56.83 -15.60
N GLN A 479 -7.06 57.99 -15.37
CA GLN A 479 -5.71 58.06 -14.80
C GLN A 479 -5.63 57.56 -13.35
N ALA A 480 -6.71 57.67 -12.57
CA ALA A 480 -6.73 57.21 -11.19
C ALA A 480 -6.62 55.68 -11.13
N SER A 481 -7.46 54.98 -11.89
CA SER A 481 -7.41 53.52 -11.97
C SER A 481 -6.12 53.02 -12.63
N ALA A 482 -5.64 53.69 -13.69
CA ALA A 482 -4.36 53.34 -14.32
C ALA A 482 -3.18 53.45 -13.34
N GLY A 483 -3.14 54.49 -12.50
CA GLY A 483 -2.13 54.65 -11.45
C GLY A 483 -2.23 53.57 -10.36
N MET A 484 -3.44 53.22 -9.93
CA MET A 484 -3.66 52.13 -8.97
C MET A 484 -3.21 50.78 -9.51
N PHE A 485 -3.53 50.45 -10.76
CA PHE A 485 -3.05 49.22 -11.40
C PHE A 485 -1.54 49.22 -11.57
N GLY A 486 -0.92 50.35 -11.95
CA GLY A 486 0.53 50.49 -12.05
C GLY A 486 1.25 50.19 -10.73
N ALA A 487 0.75 50.71 -9.60
CA ALA A 487 1.29 50.40 -8.27
C ALA A 487 1.12 48.91 -7.91
N ALA A 488 -0.04 48.32 -8.22
CA ALA A 488 -0.28 46.90 -8.01
C ALA A 488 0.63 45.99 -8.86
N ILE A 489 0.93 46.39 -10.10
CA ILE A 489 1.86 45.69 -11.00
C ILE A 489 3.29 45.75 -10.44
N ALA A 490 3.75 46.92 -9.98
CA ALA A 490 5.07 47.05 -9.38
C ALA A 490 5.25 46.14 -8.15
N ASN A 491 4.26 46.12 -7.26
CA ASN A 491 4.25 45.23 -6.09
C ASN A 491 4.21 43.75 -6.51
N GLY A 492 3.39 43.41 -7.51
CA GLY A 492 3.28 42.04 -8.01
C GLY A 492 4.58 41.55 -8.68
N ARG A 493 5.30 42.41 -9.40
CA ARG A 493 6.60 42.09 -10.00
C ARG A 493 7.66 41.84 -8.93
N SER A 494 7.72 42.69 -7.90
CA SER A 494 8.61 42.46 -6.75
C SER A 494 8.32 41.13 -6.04
N ALA A 495 7.04 40.79 -5.86
CA ALA A 495 6.64 39.50 -5.28
C ALA A 495 7.01 38.31 -6.19
N LEU A 496 6.86 38.45 -7.52
CA LEU A 496 7.26 37.45 -8.50
C LEU A 496 8.78 37.20 -8.45
N ASP A 497 9.57 38.28 -8.47
CA ASP A 497 11.04 38.21 -8.39
C ASP A 497 11.49 37.55 -7.08
N GLY A 498 10.85 37.89 -5.96
CA GLY A 498 11.09 37.25 -4.67
C GLY A 498 10.77 35.75 -4.68
N ALA A 499 9.67 35.34 -5.29
CA ALA A 499 9.32 33.92 -5.42
C ALA A 499 10.31 33.15 -6.31
N VAL A 500 10.79 33.77 -7.40
CA VAL A 500 11.85 33.19 -8.25
C VAL A 500 13.16 33.03 -7.48
N ALA A 501 13.54 34.02 -6.67
CA ALA A 501 14.73 33.92 -5.82
C ALA A 501 14.63 32.74 -4.84
N ILE A 502 13.48 32.59 -4.15
CA ILE A 502 13.22 31.44 -3.25
C ILE A 502 13.33 30.12 -4.02
N TYR A 503 12.78 30.06 -5.23
CA TYR A 503 12.88 28.86 -6.06
C TYR A 503 14.34 28.52 -6.41
N ILE A 504 15.17 29.51 -6.73
CA ILE A 504 16.60 29.32 -7.02
C ILE A 504 17.38 28.89 -5.77
N ASP A 505 17.08 29.45 -4.60
CA ASP A 505 17.67 29.03 -3.32
C ASP A 505 17.33 27.56 -3.01
N ASN A 506 16.12 27.13 -3.36
CA ASN A 506 15.72 25.73 -3.27
C ASN A 506 16.51 24.83 -4.25
N LEU A 507 16.92 25.32 -5.42
CA LEU A 507 17.82 24.58 -6.32
C LEU A 507 19.19 24.34 -5.67
N ALA A 508 19.77 25.39 -5.07
CA ALA A 508 21.03 25.30 -4.35
C ALA A 508 20.93 24.39 -3.10
N THR A 509 19.77 24.36 -2.45
CA THR A 509 19.51 23.40 -1.37
C THR A 509 19.39 21.97 -1.92
N GLY A 510 18.76 21.81 -3.08
CA GLY A 510 18.60 20.53 -3.78
C GLY A 510 19.93 19.88 -4.16
N THR A 511 20.95 20.67 -4.53
CA THR A 511 22.28 20.13 -4.88
C THR A 511 23.04 19.52 -3.71
N ARG A 512 22.61 19.77 -2.46
CA ARG A 512 23.18 19.12 -1.26
C ARG A 512 22.84 17.64 -1.18
N TYR A 513 21.82 17.18 -1.88
CA TYR A 513 21.43 15.78 -1.92
C TYR A 513 22.04 15.09 -3.14
N THR A 514 22.30 13.78 -3.04
CA THR A 514 22.76 13.00 -4.18
C THR A 514 21.68 12.95 -5.25
N ASP A 515 22.08 12.77 -6.52
CA ASP A 515 21.12 12.58 -7.61
C ASP A 515 20.16 11.42 -7.34
N ALA A 516 20.69 10.32 -6.81
CA ALA A 516 19.93 9.13 -6.48
C ALA A 516 18.81 9.43 -5.47
N VAL A 517 19.10 10.20 -4.42
CA VAL A 517 18.09 10.61 -3.41
C VAL A 517 17.04 11.51 -4.06
N ILE A 518 17.43 12.51 -4.84
CA ILE A 518 16.49 13.40 -5.52
C ILE A 518 15.56 12.62 -6.45
N GLN A 519 16.09 11.70 -7.27
CA GLN A 519 15.26 10.90 -8.18
C GLN A 519 14.32 9.94 -7.43
N ALA A 520 14.79 9.30 -6.36
CA ALA A 520 13.97 8.40 -5.55
C ALA A 520 12.81 9.14 -4.87
N GLN A 521 13.09 10.27 -4.23
CA GLN A 521 12.05 11.05 -3.57
C GLN A 521 11.13 11.73 -4.59
N PHE A 522 11.66 12.19 -5.73
CA PHE A 522 10.83 12.71 -6.82
C PHE A 522 9.84 11.67 -7.31
N GLN A 523 10.26 10.40 -7.48
CA GLN A 523 9.36 9.32 -7.88
C GLN A 523 8.25 9.11 -6.85
N ARG A 524 8.56 9.08 -5.55
CA ARG A 524 7.54 8.97 -4.47
C ARG A 524 6.57 10.15 -4.51
N VAL A 525 7.09 11.38 -4.60
CA VAL A 525 6.29 12.61 -4.67
C VAL A 525 5.41 12.64 -5.92
N ARG A 526 5.93 12.22 -7.07
CA ARG A 526 5.18 12.16 -8.33
C ARG A 526 3.97 11.23 -8.22
N GLU A 527 4.14 10.04 -7.65
CA GLU A 527 3.03 9.11 -7.44
C GLU A 527 2.00 9.66 -6.46
N GLU A 528 2.42 10.39 -5.42
CA GLU A 528 1.50 11.05 -4.51
C GLU A 528 0.70 12.17 -5.19
N LEU A 529 1.37 13.03 -5.98
CA LEU A 529 0.74 14.14 -6.68
C LEU A 529 -0.20 13.67 -7.80
N ASN A 530 0.15 12.59 -8.52
CA ASN A 530 -0.70 12.00 -9.56
C ASN A 530 -2.08 11.56 -9.04
N ARG A 531 -2.22 11.31 -7.73
CA ARG A 531 -3.50 10.95 -7.10
C ARG A 531 -4.42 12.15 -6.88
N LYS A 532 -3.93 13.38 -7.06
CA LYS A 532 -4.72 14.60 -6.89
C LYS A 532 -5.37 14.99 -8.23
N PRO A 533 -6.72 14.94 -8.37
CA PRO A 533 -7.38 15.03 -9.67
C PRO A 533 -7.28 16.40 -10.35
N VAL A 534 -7.21 17.49 -9.57
CA VAL A 534 -7.22 18.87 -10.11
C VAL A 534 -5.80 19.43 -10.26
N ILE A 535 -5.10 19.62 -9.13
CA ILE A 535 -3.79 20.29 -9.12
C ILE A 535 -2.62 19.33 -9.37
N GLY A 536 -2.85 18.02 -9.30
CA GLY A 536 -1.80 17.00 -9.31
C GLY A 536 -0.92 17.04 -10.56
N LYS A 537 -1.54 17.07 -11.75
CA LYS A 537 -0.80 17.15 -13.03
C LYS A 537 0.07 18.40 -13.11
N SER A 538 -0.45 19.55 -12.66
CA SER A 538 0.32 20.80 -12.63
C SER A 538 1.54 20.70 -11.73
N LEU A 539 1.35 20.20 -10.50
CA LEU A 539 2.44 20.04 -9.54
C LEU A 539 3.47 18.99 -9.98
N VAL A 540 3.04 17.92 -10.66
CA VAL A 540 3.96 16.93 -11.24
C VAL A 540 4.86 17.58 -12.30
N ASN A 541 4.30 18.38 -13.20
CA ASN A 541 5.10 19.08 -14.22
C ASN A 541 6.11 20.03 -13.56
N ARG A 542 5.71 20.73 -12.50
CA ARG A 542 6.58 21.65 -11.75
C ARG A 542 7.66 20.94 -10.95
N ALA A 543 7.34 19.83 -10.31
CA ALA A 543 8.31 18.99 -9.62
C ALA A 543 9.32 18.41 -10.62
N THR A 544 8.85 17.95 -11.79
CA THR A 544 9.71 17.47 -12.90
C THR A 544 10.68 18.56 -13.35
N LEU A 545 10.16 19.77 -13.54
CA LEU A 545 10.96 20.93 -13.92
C LEU A 545 12.00 21.28 -12.85
N PHE A 546 11.61 21.25 -11.57
CA PHE A 546 12.52 21.49 -10.45
C PHE A 546 13.66 20.48 -10.38
N VAL A 547 13.38 19.19 -10.52
CA VAL A 547 14.42 18.14 -10.56
C VAL A 547 15.37 18.35 -11.74
N ARG A 548 14.85 18.72 -12.91
CA ARG A 548 15.70 19.08 -14.06
C ARG A 548 16.60 20.30 -13.74
N HIS A 549 16.03 21.36 -13.18
CA HIS A 549 16.79 22.55 -12.79
C HIS A 549 17.85 22.25 -11.72
N ILE A 550 17.62 21.33 -10.78
CA ILE A 550 18.66 20.88 -9.83
C ILE A 550 19.84 20.29 -10.60
N GLY A 551 19.57 19.40 -11.57
CA GLY A 551 20.62 18.79 -12.40
C GLY A 551 21.40 19.82 -13.23
N GLU A 552 20.73 20.85 -13.76
CA GLU A 552 21.37 21.95 -14.47
C GLU A 552 22.20 22.84 -13.54
N TYR A 553 21.66 23.16 -12.36
CA TYR A 553 22.35 23.93 -11.33
C TYR A 553 23.60 23.19 -10.84
N ARG A 554 23.52 21.87 -10.65
CA ARG A 554 24.69 21.04 -10.25
C ARG A 554 25.84 21.15 -11.27
N LYS A 555 25.54 21.23 -12.57
CA LYS A 555 26.54 21.38 -13.63
C LYS A 555 27.11 22.79 -13.74
N ASN A 556 26.25 23.79 -13.61
CA ASN A 556 26.60 25.18 -13.92
C ASN A 556 27.01 26.01 -12.70
N GLN A 557 26.67 25.54 -11.49
CA GLN A 557 26.81 26.25 -10.21
C GLN A 557 26.17 27.64 -10.16
N ARG A 558 25.24 27.90 -11.07
CA ARG A 558 24.49 29.16 -11.19
C ARG A 558 23.17 28.93 -11.91
N ALA A 559 22.19 29.77 -11.64
CA ALA A 559 20.96 29.87 -12.40
C ALA A 559 20.69 31.34 -12.73
N ASP A 560 20.31 31.61 -13.98
CA ASP A 560 19.85 32.94 -14.40
C ASP A 560 18.36 33.12 -14.05
N PRO A 561 17.98 34.10 -13.21
CA PRO A 561 16.60 34.28 -12.80
C PRO A 561 15.62 34.47 -13.98
N GLN A 562 16.05 35.15 -15.04
CA GLN A 562 15.18 35.40 -16.20
C GLN A 562 14.91 34.12 -16.99
N GLU A 563 15.93 33.32 -17.25
CA GLU A 563 15.76 32.04 -17.92
C GLU A 563 14.95 31.04 -17.07
N ILE A 564 15.18 30.98 -15.74
CA ILE A 564 14.36 30.15 -14.83
C ILE A 564 12.89 30.58 -14.87
N LEU A 565 12.61 31.89 -14.75
CA LEU A 565 11.24 32.40 -14.82
C LEU A 565 10.59 32.02 -16.16
N LYS A 566 11.29 32.21 -17.27
CA LYS A 566 10.80 31.84 -18.60
C LYS A 566 10.43 30.36 -18.68
N GLN A 567 11.27 29.46 -18.17
CA GLN A 567 11.00 28.02 -18.18
C GLN A 567 9.83 27.63 -17.25
N LEU A 568 9.73 28.26 -16.07
CA LEU A 568 8.63 28.08 -15.13
C LEU A 568 7.27 28.47 -15.73
N LEU A 569 7.24 29.56 -16.51
CA LEU A 569 6.04 30.04 -17.19
C LEU A 569 5.72 29.22 -18.44
N ALA A 570 6.74 28.75 -19.18
CA ALA A 570 6.54 27.88 -20.34
C ALA A 570 5.91 26.54 -19.95
N ALA A 571 6.33 25.94 -18.82
CA ALA A 571 5.76 24.68 -18.33
C ALA A 571 4.26 24.75 -17.99
N ALA A 572 3.73 25.96 -17.74
CA ALA A 572 2.30 26.18 -17.52
C ALA A 572 1.47 26.20 -18.82
N SER A 573 2.09 26.45 -19.98
CA SER A 573 1.40 26.58 -21.28
C SER A 573 1.09 25.25 -21.98
N THR A 574 1.59 24.13 -21.43
CA THR A 574 1.36 22.76 -21.93
C THR A 574 0.17 22.03 -21.28
N GLN A 575 -0.70 22.77 -20.56
CA GLN A 575 -1.89 22.23 -19.87
C GLN A 575 -3.13 22.17 -20.76
#